data_AF-A0A7S2QSU8-F1
#
_entry.id   AF-A0A7S2QSU8-F1
#
_cell.length_a   1.000
_cell.length_b   1.000
_cell.length_c   1.000
_cell.angle_alpha   90.00
_cell.angle_beta   90.00
_cell.angle_gamma   90.00
#
_symmetry.space_group_name_H-M   'P 1'
#
loop_
_entity.id
_entity.type
_entity.pdbx_description
1 polymer ?
#
loop_
_entity_poly.entity_id
_entity_poly.type
_entity_poly.pdbx_seq_one_letter_code
_entity_poly.pdbx_strand_id
1 'polypeptide(L)'
;MNQANQARVEKWKQQKVAEWEKGGKLKGKCKTREELQKWMQGQIDKAQKKLFAPKKPQNVVSGTSNDDPEVTWEDQKRINAYGRLNQRMMELDDEIKDSKNLVQESDDAEQDIDALLDDDACKIKIGEIYVQTPNEDALDFVIAKKKCAKEHLEKLMAEKKELVTKMETLKVILKGKFGKNINLDPNQDDEDHLVPEEKRAS
;
A
#
# COMPACT_ATOMS: atom_id res chain seq x y z
N MET A 1 8.10 1.17 24.23
CA MET A 1 7.15 0.04 24.28
C MET A 1 5.75 0.64 24.27
N ASN A 2 4.91 0.37 23.27
CA ASN A 2 3.58 1.02 23.15
C ASN A 2 2.65 0.58 24.31
N GLN A 3 1.76 1.45 24.79
CA GLN A 3 0.86 1.22 25.93
C GLN A 3 0.05 -0.08 25.78
N ALA A 4 -0.39 -0.40 24.56
CA ALA A 4 -1.12 -1.65 24.28
C ALA A 4 -0.30 -2.93 24.58
N ASN A 5 1.02 -2.89 24.40
CA ASN A 5 1.89 -4.04 24.69
C ASN A 5 2.12 -4.21 26.20
N GLN A 6 2.15 -3.12 26.96
CA GLN A 6 2.29 -3.16 28.42
C GLN A 6 1.05 -3.79 29.08
N ALA A 7 -0.15 -3.41 28.64
CA ALA A 7 -1.41 -3.98 29.15
C ALA A 7 -1.50 -5.50 28.93
N ARG A 8 -1.03 -6.00 27.78
CA ARG A 8 -0.99 -7.44 27.48
C ARG A 8 -0.02 -8.20 28.37
N VAL A 9 1.15 -7.63 28.64
CA VAL A 9 2.16 -8.22 29.53
C VAL A 9 1.65 -8.31 30.96
N GLU A 10 1.01 -7.25 31.47
CA GLU A 10 0.43 -7.26 32.82
C GLU A 10 -0.72 -8.27 32.95
N LYS A 11 -1.60 -8.36 31.95
CA LYS A 11 -2.67 -9.38 31.93
C LYS A 11 -2.09 -10.80 31.95
N TRP A 12 -1.00 -11.05 31.23
CA TRP A 12 -0.32 -12.34 31.22
C TRP A 12 0.34 -12.68 32.58
N LYS A 13 1.00 -11.70 33.23
CA LYS A 13 1.55 -11.88 34.58
C LYS A 13 0.47 -12.24 35.59
N GLN A 14 -0.65 -11.52 35.59
CA GLN A 14 -1.78 -11.77 36.50
C GLN A 14 -2.36 -13.17 36.30
N GLN A 15 -2.52 -13.60 35.05
CA GLN A 15 -2.98 -14.94 34.72
C GLN A 15 -2.04 -16.03 35.28
N LYS A 16 -0.72 -15.83 35.17
CA LYS A 16 0.27 -16.82 35.64
C LYS A 16 0.39 -16.88 37.16
N VAL A 17 0.23 -15.76 37.86
CA VAL A 17 0.13 -15.75 39.32
C VAL A 17 -1.12 -16.52 39.79
N ALA A 18 -2.27 -16.27 39.16
CA ALA A 18 -3.51 -16.97 39.48
C ALA A 18 -3.44 -18.48 39.21
N GLU A 19 -2.76 -18.91 38.13
CA GLU A 19 -2.50 -20.33 37.83
C GLU A 19 -1.56 -20.99 38.85
N TRP A 20 -0.58 -20.25 39.39
CA TRP A 20 0.36 -20.76 40.39
C TRP A 20 -0.30 -20.90 41.78
N GLU A 21 -1.13 -19.93 42.20
CA GLU A 21 -1.87 -19.98 43.46
C GLU A 21 -2.86 -21.16 43.51
N LYS A 22 -3.46 -21.52 42.38
CA LYS A 22 -4.37 -22.67 42.23
C LYS A 22 -3.68 -24.05 42.24
N GLY A 23 -2.37 -24.11 42.50
CA GLY A 23 -1.63 -25.37 42.56
C GLY A 23 -1.18 -25.92 41.20
N GLY A 24 -1.07 -25.06 40.18
CA GLY A 24 -0.65 -25.46 38.83
C GLY A 24 0.80 -25.98 38.75
N LYS A 25 1.17 -26.44 37.54
CA LYS A 25 2.46 -27.08 37.21
C LYS A 25 3.73 -26.30 37.59
N LEU A 26 3.62 -25.00 37.89
CA LEU A 26 4.74 -24.13 38.26
C LEU A 26 5.08 -24.17 39.76
N LYS A 27 4.22 -24.72 40.63
CA LYS A 27 4.47 -24.81 42.08
C LYS A 27 5.63 -25.78 42.43
N GLY A 28 5.95 -26.70 41.52
CA GLY A 28 7.15 -27.54 41.60
C GLY A 28 8.44 -26.89 41.06
N LYS A 29 8.36 -25.74 40.38
CA LYS A 29 9.50 -25.03 39.76
C LYS A 29 9.84 -23.70 40.43
N CYS A 30 8.85 -23.04 41.03
CA CYS A 30 9.02 -21.80 41.81
C CYS A 30 8.31 -22.01 43.15
N LYS A 31 9.07 -22.01 44.24
CA LYS A 31 8.59 -22.25 45.61
C LYS A 31 8.08 -20.96 46.25
N THR A 32 8.58 -19.80 45.82
CA THR A 32 8.12 -18.50 46.31
C THR A 32 7.52 -17.63 45.20
N ARG A 33 6.70 -16.66 45.59
CA ARG A 33 6.10 -15.67 44.67
C ARG A 33 7.16 -14.82 43.97
N GLU A 34 8.27 -14.54 44.66
CA GLU A 34 9.41 -13.79 44.10
C GLU A 34 10.13 -14.59 43.01
N GLU A 35 10.31 -15.90 43.19
CA GLU A 35 10.87 -16.78 42.15
C GLU A 35 9.97 -16.85 40.91
N LEU A 36 8.65 -16.89 41.12
CA LEU A 36 7.68 -16.84 40.02
C LEU A 36 7.77 -15.51 39.27
N GLN A 37 7.88 -14.39 39.97
CA GLN A 37 8.05 -13.07 39.35
C GLN A 37 9.35 -12.97 38.55
N LYS A 38 10.48 -13.44 39.10
CA LYS A 38 11.76 -13.51 38.36
C LYS A 38 11.66 -14.41 37.14
N TRP A 39 10.96 -15.54 37.25
CA TRP A 39 10.75 -16.43 36.11
C TRP A 39 9.89 -15.77 35.03
N MET A 40 8.78 -15.13 35.40
CA MET A 40 7.91 -14.40 34.47
C MET A 40 8.68 -13.26 33.80
N GLN A 41 9.47 -12.50 34.56
CA GLN A 41 10.31 -11.44 34.02
C GLN A 41 11.33 -12.00 33.04
N GLY A 42 11.99 -13.11 33.35
CA GLY A 42 12.91 -13.78 32.42
C GLY A 42 12.23 -14.28 31.14
N GLN A 43 10.95 -14.67 31.17
CA GLN A 43 10.19 -15.00 29.95
C GLN A 43 9.84 -13.75 29.14
N ILE A 44 9.48 -12.66 29.82
CA ILE A 44 9.22 -11.36 29.19
C ILE A 44 10.49 -10.84 28.53
N ASP A 45 11.63 -10.91 29.21
CA ASP A 45 12.93 -10.48 28.71
C ASP A 45 13.37 -11.35 27.53
N LYS A 46 13.14 -12.67 27.58
CA LYS A 46 13.36 -13.56 26.42
C LYS A 46 12.46 -13.23 25.24
N ALA A 47 11.19 -12.91 25.48
CA ALA A 47 10.25 -12.53 24.43
C ALA A 47 10.57 -11.15 23.84
N GLN A 48 10.95 -10.17 24.66
CA GLN A 48 11.44 -8.87 24.22
C GLN A 48 12.74 -9.03 23.42
N LYS A 49 13.69 -9.81 23.93
CA LYS A 49 14.94 -10.12 23.22
C LYS A 49 14.68 -10.86 21.91
N LYS A 50 13.63 -11.67 21.79
CA LYS A 50 13.22 -12.32 20.53
C LYS A 50 12.50 -11.38 19.57
N LEU A 51 11.78 -10.39 20.09
CA LEU A 51 11.10 -9.34 19.31
C LEU A 51 12.10 -8.31 18.76
N PHE A 52 13.14 -8.01 19.53
CA PHE A 52 14.24 -7.10 19.19
C PHE A 52 15.52 -7.82 18.75
N ALA A 53 15.51 -9.15 18.67
CA ALA A 53 16.61 -9.90 18.09
C ALA A 53 16.70 -9.55 16.61
N PRO A 54 17.91 -9.28 16.07
CA PRO A 54 18.09 -9.21 14.64
C PRO A 54 17.61 -10.55 14.06
N LYS A 55 16.58 -10.49 13.22
CA LYS A 55 16.09 -11.69 12.55
C LYS A 55 17.23 -12.19 11.65
N LYS A 56 17.69 -13.42 11.88
CA LYS A 56 18.63 -14.09 10.99
C LYS A 56 18.09 -14.06 9.55
N PRO A 57 18.95 -13.88 8.55
CA PRO A 57 18.52 -13.78 7.16
C PRO A 57 17.78 -15.06 6.77
N GLN A 58 16.58 -14.90 6.22
CA GLN A 58 16.00 -15.94 5.38
C GLN A 58 16.86 -16.01 4.13
N ASN A 59 17.57 -17.12 4.00
CA ASN A 59 18.43 -17.45 2.87
C ASN A 59 17.59 -17.44 1.58
N VAL A 60 17.86 -16.49 0.69
CA VAL A 60 17.48 -16.52 -0.72
C VAL A 60 18.76 -16.35 -1.54
N VAL A 61 19.24 -17.52 -1.99
CA VAL A 61 20.11 -17.84 -3.13
C VAL A 61 21.30 -16.93 -3.46
N SER A 62 22.45 -17.61 -3.49
CA SER A 62 23.79 -17.24 -3.92
C SER A 62 23.93 -16.67 -5.33
N GLY A 63 24.74 -15.61 -5.44
CA GLY A 63 25.46 -15.17 -6.64
C GLY A 63 26.74 -14.46 -6.22
N THR A 64 27.88 -14.88 -6.76
CA THR A 64 29.23 -14.47 -6.37
C THR A 64 29.70 -13.24 -7.14
N SER A 65 29.75 -12.08 -6.49
CA SER A 65 30.59 -10.92 -6.84
C SER A 65 30.81 -10.07 -5.59
N ASN A 66 32.07 -9.72 -5.28
CA ASN A 66 32.45 -8.95 -4.08
C ASN A 66 31.98 -7.47 -4.10
N ASP A 67 31.24 -7.06 -5.13
CA ASP A 67 30.72 -5.69 -5.30
C ASP A 67 29.22 -5.57 -4.98
N ASP A 68 28.55 -6.66 -4.57
CA ASP A 68 27.13 -6.61 -4.23
C ASP A 68 26.94 -5.95 -2.84
N PRO A 69 26.19 -4.84 -2.77
CA PRO A 69 25.98 -4.15 -1.50
C PRO A 69 25.16 -5.02 -0.54
N GLU A 70 25.63 -5.12 0.71
CA GLU A 70 24.97 -5.91 1.75
C GLU A 70 23.53 -5.40 1.97
N VAL A 71 22.56 -6.28 1.73
CA VAL A 71 21.13 -5.98 1.88
C VAL A 71 20.75 -6.01 3.35
N THR A 72 20.45 -4.86 3.93
CA THR A 72 20.00 -4.79 5.32
C THR A 72 18.48 -5.00 5.42
N TRP A 73 18.00 -5.32 6.62
CA TRP A 73 16.56 -5.46 6.88
C TRP A 73 15.77 -4.18 6.57
N GLU A 74 16.36 -3.01 6.83
CA GLU A 74 15.71 -1.72 6.52
C GLU A 74 15.53 -1.54 5.02
N ASP A 75 16.50 -2.00 4.22
CA ASP A 75 16.42 -1.95 2.77
C ASP A 75 15.34 -2.89 2.25
N GLN A 76 15.28 -4.12 2.75
CA GLN A 76 14.20 -5.04 2.39
C GLN A 76 12.81 -4.46 2.75
N LYS A 77 12.71 -3.76 3.88
CA LYS A 77 11.47 -3.07 4.27
C LYS A 77 11.13 -1.95 3.28
N ARG A 78 12.11 -1.19 2.81
CA ARG A 78 11.95 -0.14 1.78
C ARG A 78 11.57 -0.74 0.42
N ILE A 79 12.19 -1.84 0.00
CA ILE A 79 11.86 -2.58 -1.23
C ILE A 79 10.41 -3.07 -1.17
N ASN A 80 10.01 -3.72 -0.08
CA ASN A 80 8.64 -4.19 0.09
C ASN A 80 7.63 -3.04 0.15
N ALA A 81 8.02 -1.88 0.70
CA ALA A 81 7.19 -0.68 0.69
C ALA A 81 7.04 -0.12 -0.72
N TYR A 82 8.14 -0.02 -1.47
CA TYR A 82 8.13 0.42 -2.86
C TYR A 82 7.22 -0.46 -3.72
N GLY A 83 7.32 -1.79 -3.61
CA GLY A 83 6.44 -2.71 -4.34
C GLY A 83 4.97 -2.49 -4.04
N ARG A 84 4.59 -2.23 -2.78
CA ARG A 84 3.20 -1.90 -2.40
C ARG A 84 2.75 -0.56 -2.97
N LEU A 85 3.60 0.45 -2.95
CA LEU A 85 3.28 1.77 -3.48
C LEU A 85 3.11 1.71 -5.01
N ASN A 86 3.94 0.92 -5.69
CA ASN A 86 3.83 0.73 -7.14
C ASN A 86 2.53 0.00 -7.52
N GLN A 87 2.15 -1.03 -6.77
CA GLN A 87 0.85 -1.69 -6.95
C GLN A 87 -0.32 -0.71 -6.78
N ARG A 88 -0.31 0.09 -5.71
CA ARG A 88 -1.35 1.11 -5.49
C ARG A 88 -1.34 2.18 -6.59
N MET A 89 -0.18 2.54 -7.13
CA MET A 89 -0.11 3.49 -8.24
C MET A 89 -0.76 2.93 -9.50
N MET A 90 -0.52 1.66 -9.84
CA MET A 90 -1.18 1.02 -10.99
C MET A 90 -2.70 0.98 -10.82
N GLU A 91 -3.17 0.63 -9.62
CA GLU A 91 -4.61 0.67 -9.28
C GLU A 91 -5.19 2.08 -9.44
N LEU A 92 -4.48 3.11 -8.95
CA LEU A 92 -4.91 4.49 -9.12
C LEU A 92 -4.91 4.93 -10.58
N ASP A 93 -3.99 4.43 -11.40
CA ASP A 93 -3.97 4.73 -12.83
C ASP A 93 -5.17 4.15 -13.56
N ASP A 94 -5.56 2.93 -13.21
CA ASP A 94 -6.78 2.30 -13.72
C ASP A 94 -8.03 3.07 -13.22
N GLU A 95 -8.12 3.40 -11.92
CA GLU A 95 -9.24 4.19 -11.36
C GLU A 95 -9.36 5.58 -12.01
N ILE A 96 -8.23 6.26 -12.27
CA ILE A 96 -8.19 7.55 -12.98
C ILE A 96 -8.68 7.39 -14.41
N LYS A 97 -8.27 6.33 -15.10
CA LYS A 97 -8.70 6.05 -16.48
C LYS A 97 -10.20 5.82 -16.54
N ASP A 98 -10.75 5.00 -15.64
CA ASP A 98 -12.18 4.73 -15.55
C ASP A 98 -12.98 6.00 -15.24
N SER A 99 -12.49 6.81 -14.29
CA SER A 99 -13.13 8.09 -13.96
C SER A 99 -13.07 9.10 -15.11
N LYS A 100 -12.01 9.10 -15.95
CA LYS A 100 -11.94 9.92 -17.16
C LYS A 100 -12.94 9.44 -18.22
N ASN A 101 -13.03 8.14 -18.43
CA ASN A 101 -14.01 7.56 -19.35
C ASN A 101 -15.44 7.95 -18.92
N LEU A 102 -15.77 7.86 -17.62
CA LEU A 102 -17.07 8.26 -17.11
C LEU A 102 -17.39 9.75 -17.35
N VAL A 103 -16.39 10.63 -17.22
CA VAL A 103 -16.54 12.06 -17.54
C VAL A 103 -16.85 12.24 -19.01
N GLN A 104 -16.09 11.58 -19.89
CA GLN A 104 -16.31 11.64 -21.34
C GLN A 104 -17.68 11.07 -21.73
N GLU A 105 -18.07 9.91 -21.21
CA GLU A 105 -19.40 9.32 -21.42
C GLU A 105 -20.52 10.28 -20.99
N SER A 106 -20.29 11.06 -19.93
CA SER A 106 -21.25 12.08 -19.48
C SER A 106 -21.25 13.32 -20.38
N ASP A 107 -20.08 13.74 -20.91
CA ASP A 107 -19.96 14.81 -21.92
C ASP A 107 -20.66 14.43 -23.23
N ASP A 108 -20.54 13.18 -23.66
CA ASP A 108 -21.19 12.66 -24.86
C ASP A 108 -22.71 12.57 -24.64
N ALA A 109 -23.16 12.08 -23.47
CA ALA A 109 -24.57 12.04 -23.12
C ALA A 109 -25.21 13.44 -23.03
N GLU A 110 -24.48 14.44 -22.53
CA GLU A 110 -24.93 15.84 -22.51
C GLU A 110 -25.18 16.37 -23.93
N GLN A 111 -24.24 16.12 -24.85
CA GLN A 111 -24.38 16.51 -26.26
C GLN A 111 -25.53 15.77 -26.97
N ASP A 112 -25.71 14.49 -26.68
CA ASP A 112 -26.79 13.68 -27.25
C ASP A 112 -28.17 14.19 -26.80
N ILE A 113 -28.30 14.61 -25.54
CA ILE A 113 -29.54 15.22 -25.01
C ILE A 113 -29.84 16.55 -25.70
N ASP A 114 -28.83 17.41 -25.85
CA ASP A 114 -28.97 18.71 -26.53
C ASP A 114 -29.33 18.56 -28.02
N ALA A 115 -28.98 17.44 -28.65
CA ALA A 115 -29.30 17.14 -30.04
C ALA A 115 -30.74 16.61 -30.25
N LEU A 116 -31.47 16.30 -29.16
CA LEU A 116 -32.85 15.82 -29.26
C LEU A 116 -33.79 16.96 -29.70
N LEU A 117 -34.65 16.66 -30.68
CA LEU A 117 -35.67 17.60 -31.17
C LEU A 117 -36.96 17.56 -30.34
N ASP A 118 -37.21 16.46 -29.63
CA ASP A 118 -38.40 16.24 -28.82
C ASP A 118 -38.06 16.44 -27.33
N ASP A 119 -38.80 17.33 -26.65
CA ASP A 119 -38.52 17.78 -25.27
C ASP A 119 -38.65 16.68 -24.19
N ASP A 120 -39.32 15.55 -24.49
CA ASP A 120 -39.61 14.44 -23.55
C ASP A 120 -39.08 13.06 -24.03
N ALA A 121 -38.05 13.05 -24.88
CA ALA A 121 -37.48 11.82 -25.42
C ALA A 121 -36.54 11.08 -24.44
N CYS A 122 -36.09 11.74 -23.38
CA CYS A 122 -35.12 11.19 -22.43
C CYS A 122 -35.68 10.11 -21.48
N LYS A 123 -34.84 9.10 -21.20
CA LYS A 123 -35.09 8.09 -20.15
C LYS A 123 -33.83 7.85 -19.34
N ILE A 124 -33.92 8.03 -18.03
CA ILE A 124 -32.83 7.73 -17.10
C ILE A 124 -32.93 6.27 -16.66
N LYS A 125 -31.81 5.55 -16.67
CA LYS A 125 -31.69 4.19 -16.16
C LYS A 125 -31.24 4.20 -14.70
N ILE A 126 -32.04 3.60 -13.82
CA ILE A 126 -31.72 3.40 -12.40
C ILE A 126 -31.80 1.90 -12.10
N GLY A 127 -30.64 1.27 -11.93
CA GLY A 127 -30.55 -0.19 -11.81
C GLY A 127 -31.03 -0.88 -13.09
N GLU A 128 -32.19 -1.53 -13.03
CA GLU A 128 -32.83 -2.22 -14.17
C GLU A 128 -34.05 -1.48 -14.72
N ILE A 129 -34.45 -0.37 -14.10
CA ILE A 129 -35.66 0.39 -14.43
C ILE A 129 -35.30 1.62 -15.26
N TYR A 130 -36.14 1.94 -16.25
CA TYR A 130 -36.05 3.16 -17.06
C TYR A 130 -37.18 4.10 -16.70
N VAL A 131 -36.85 5.35 -16.36
CA VAL A 131 -37.80 6.39 -15.98
C VAL A 131 -37.78 7.48 -17.05
N GLN A 132 -38.94 7.75 -17.66
CA GLN A 132 -39.07 8.87 -18.60
C GLN A 132 -38.95 10.17 -17.83
N THR A 133 -38.12 11.07 -18.35
CA THR A 133 -37.73 12.31 -17.68
C THR A 133 -37.66 13.39 -18.74
N PRO A 134 -38.15 14.61 -18.47
CA PRO A 134 -37.97 15.75 -19.36
C PRO A 134 -36.49 15.96 -19.67
N ASN A 135 -36.16 16.47 -20.86
CA ASN A 135 -34.76 16.64 -21.26
C ASN A 135 -33.98 17.56 -20.31
N GLU A 136 -34.62 18.62 -19.77
CA GLU A 136 -33.99 19.53 -18.79
C GLU A 136 -33.57 18.79 -17.50
N ASP A 137 -34.46 18.00 -16.93
CA ASP A 137 -34.18 17.22 -15.71
C ASP A 137 -33.12 16.13 -15.97
N ALA A 138 -33.11 15.53 -17.17
CA ALA A 138 -32.10 14.56 -17.57
C ALA A 138 -30.72 15.21 -17.76
N LEU A 139 -30.68 16.42 -18.32
CA LEU A 139 -29.48 17.22 -18.47
C LEU A 139 -28.88 17.58 -17.11
N ASP A 140 -29.71 18.09 -16.19
CA ASP A 140 -29.29 18.41 -14.81
C ASP A 140 -28.71 17.19 -14.09
N PHE A 141 -29.32 16.01 -14.29
CA PHE A 141 -28.81 14.75 -13.74
C PHE A 141 -27.42 14.39 -14.31
N VAL A 142 -27.23 14.50 -15.63
CA VAL A 142 -25.94 14.23 -16.29
C VAL A 142 -24.87 15.22 -15.83
N ILE A 143 -25.20 16.52 -15.73
CA ILE A 143 -24.29 17.56 -15.24
C ILE A 143 -23.87 17.27 -13.80
N ALA A 144 -24.82 16.92 -12.92
CA ALA A 144 -24.51 16.56 -11.54
C ALA A 144 -23.60 15.33 -11.44
N LYS A 145 -23.88 14.29 -12.25
CA LYS A 145 -23.06 13.08 -12.33
C LYS A 145 -21.63 13.37 -12.81
N LYS A 146 -21.50 14.17 -13.89
CA LYS A 146 -20.23 14.64 -14.44
C LYS A 146 -19.43 15.44 -13.42
N LYS A 147 -20.07 16.35 -12.68
CA LYS A 147 -19.42 17.11 -11.60
C LYS A 147 -18.86 16.18 -10.52
N CYS A 148 -19.66 15.22 -10.05
CA CYS A 148 -19.21 14.24 -9.05
C CYS A 148 -18.02 13.42 -9.55
N ALA A 149 -18.06 12.97 -10.81
CA ALA A 149 -16.96 12.25 -11.43
C ALA A 149 -15.67 13.10 -11.53
N LYS A 150 -15.79 14.39 -11.88
CA LYS A 150 -14.64 15.32 -11.92
C LYS A 150 -14.03 15.55 -10.54
N GLU A 151 -14.84 15.77 -9.51
CA GLU A 151 -14.35 15.92 -8.13
C GLU A 151 -13.65 14.64 -7.63
N HIS A 152 -14.15 13.46 -8.02
CA HIS A 152 -13.50 12.20 -7.69
C HIS A 152 -12.16 12.05 -8.41
N LEU A 153 -12.12 12.37 -9.71
CA LEU A 153 -10.90 12.38 -10.53
C LEU A 153 -9.82 13.27 -9.93
N GLU A 154 -10.17 14.49 -9.48
CA GLU A 154 -9.23 15.40 -8.84
C GLU A 154 -8.63 14.82 -7.55
N LYS A 155 -9.45 14.15 -6.72
CA LYS A 155 -8.98 13.47 -5.50
C LYS A 155 -8.01 12.35 -5.82
N LEU A 156 -8.32 11.51 -6.81
CA LEU A 156 -7.45 10.42 -7.25
C LEU A 156 -6.12 10.94 -7.81
N MET A 157 -6.14 12.03 -8.60
CA MET A 157 -4.93 12.67 -9.10
C MET A 157 -4.07 13.25 -7.97
N ALA A 158 -4.69 13.84 -6.94
CA ALA A 158 -3.98 14.33 -5.77
C ALA A 158 -3.31 13.18 -4.98
N GLU A 159 -4.04 12.07 -4.75
CA GLU A 159 -3.50 10.88 -4.10
C GLU A 159 -2.32 10.29 -4.92
N LYS A 160 -2.48 10.18 -6.24
CA LYS A 160 -1.42 9.73 -7.14
C LYS A 160 -0.17 10.59 -7.02
N LYS A 161 -0.32 11.92 -7.00
CA LYS A 161 0.82 12.85 -6.86
C LYS A 161 1.58 12.62 -5.55
N GLU A 162 0.88 12.45 -4.43
CA GLU A 162 1.53 12.15 -3.15
C GLU A 162 2.26 10.80 -3.17
N LEU A 163 1.67 9.79 -3.81
CA LEU A 163 2.28 8.46 -3.97
C LEU A 163 3.55 8.52 -4.79
N VAL A 164 3.54 9.23 -5.92
CA VAL A 164 4.71 9.44 -6.77
C VAL A 164 5.85 10.09 -5.97
N THR A 165 5.58 11.16 -5.21
CA THR A 165 6.61 11.78 -4.36
C THR A 165 7.20 10.82 -3.31
N LYS A 166 6.35 9.99 -2.68
CA LYS A 166 6.81 8.98 -1.71
C LYS A 166 7.67 7.91 -2.39
N MET A 167 7.29 7.49 -3.60
CA MET A 167 8.04 6.51 -4.38
C MET A 167 9.37 7.06 -4.90
N GLU A 168 9.41 8.28 -5.42
CA GLU A 168 10.65 8.94 -5.87
C GLU A 168 11.66 9.04 -4.74
N THR A 169 11.21 9.43 -3.54
CA THR A 169 12.04 9.48 -2.34
C THR A 169 12.65 8.11 -2.03
N LEU A 170 11.84 7.05 -2.07
CA LEU A 170 12.31 5.69 -1.84
C LEU A 170 13.23 5.19 -2.96
N LYS A 171 12.95 5.55 -4.22
CA LYS A 171 13.74 5.19 -5.40
C LYS A 171 15.14 5.79 -5.33
N VAL A 172 15.27 7.06 -4.92
CA VAL A 172 16.58 7.71 -4.73
C VAL A 172 17.38 7.02 -3.62
N ILE A 173 16.74 6.71 -2.48
CA ILE A 173 17.41 6.01 -1.36
C ILE A 173 17.90 4.62 -1.79
N LEU A 174 17.05 3.87 -2.51
CA LEU A 174 17.36 2.52 -2.94
C LEU A 174 18.38 2.50 -4.08
N LYS A 175 18.24 3.33 -5.13
CA LYS A 175 19.24 3.46 -6.21
C LYS A 175 20.58 4.01 -5.69
N GLY A 176 20.58 4.91 -4.71
CA GLY A 176 21.80 5.42 -4.09
C GLY A 176 22.61 4.36 -3.35
N LYS A 177 21.96 3.31 -2.83
CA LYS A 177 22.62 2.23 -2.08
C LYS A 177 22.90 0.97 -2.91
N PHE A 178 21.97 0.61 -3.79
CA PHE A 178 22.04 -0.62 -4.58
C PHE A 178 22.41 -0.39 -6.04
N GLY A 179 22.42 0.86 -6.53
CA GLY A 179 22.86 1.19 -7.89
C GLY A 179 22.14 0.37 -8.97
N LYS A 180 22.94 -0.41 -9.71
CA LYS A 180 22.48 -1.32 -10.79
C LYS A 180 22.01 -2.68 -10.30
N ASN A 181 22.15 -3.00 -9.01
CA ASN A 181 21.85 -4.32 -8.46
C ASN A 181 20.36 -4.53 -8.14
N ILE A 182 19.51 -3.51 -8.31
CA ILE A 182 18.06 -3.63 -8.10
C ILE A 182 17.29 -3.10 -9.30
N ASN A 183 16.29 -3.86 -9.73
CA ASN A 183 15.30 -3.35 -10.66
C ASN A 183 14.10 -2.80 -9.88
N LEU A 184 13.90 -1.49 -9.98
CA LEU A 184 12.79 -0.77 -9.35
C LEU A 184 11.78 -0.23 -10.35
N ASP A 185 12.01 -0.43 -11.64
CA ASP A 185 11.17 0.20 -12.65
C ASP A 185 11.03 -0.72 -13.88
N PRO A 186 9.85 -1.28 -14.16
CA PRO A 186 9.64 -2.04 -15.38
C PRO A 186 9.65 -1.17 -16.66
N ASN A 187 9.68 0.17 -16.54
CA ASN A 187 9.50 1.09 -17.67
C ASN A 187 10.72 2.00 -17.95
N GLN A 188 11.89 1.76 -17.34
CA GLN A 188 13.01 2.72 -17.38
C GLN A 188 14.30 2.20 -18.06
N ASP A 189 14.32 0.97 -18.57
CA ASP A 189 15.54 0.35 -19.14
C ASP A 189 15.72 0.56 -20.66
N ASP A 190 14.78 1.22 -21.36
CA ASP A 190 14.80 1.33 -22.83
C ASP A 190 15.41 2.63 -23.38
N GLU A 191 15.74 3.63 -22.54
CA GLU A 191 16.21 4.94 -23.02
C GLU A 191 17.75 5.09 -23.11
N ASP A 192 18.54 4.18 -22.54
CA ASP A 192 20.02 4.30 -22.46
C ASP A 192 20.77 3.42 -23.49
N HIS A 193 20.07 2.87 -24.49
CA HIS A 193 20.65 2.00 -25.54
C HIS A 193 20.57 2.55 -26.98
N LEU A 194 20.18 3.81 -27.16
CA LEU A 194 20.35 4.51 -28.44
C LEU A 194 21.57 5.42 -28.41
N VAL A 195 22.77 4.83 -28.30
CA VAL A 195 23.99 5.50 -28.76
C VAL A 195 24.33 4.91 -30.14
N PRO A 196 24.12 5.65 -31.24
CA PRO A 196 24.52 5.19 -32.56
C PRO A 196 26.01 4.86 -32.59
N GLU A 197 26.33 3.63 -32.97
CA GLU A 197 27.66 3.07 -33.10
C GLU A 197 28.37 3.63 -34.36
N GLU A 198 28.59 4.94 -34.42
CA GLU A 198 29.33 5.58 -35.53
C GLU A 198 30.49 6.44 -35.02
N LYS A 199 31.39 5.88 -34.20
CA LYS A 199 32.77 6.39 -34.01
C LYS A 199 33.79 5.27 -33.76
N ARG A 200 33.67 4.14 -34.46
CA ARG A 200 34.72 3.10 -34.54
C ARG A 200 35.00 2.70 -35.99
N ALA A 201 35.39 3.68 -36.80
CA ALA A 201 36.14 3.43 -38.03
C ALA A 201 37.15 4.56 -38.19
N SER A 202 38.32 4.37 -37.58
CA SER A 202 39.59 4.97 -37.95
C SER A 202 40.62 3.85 -37.97
#